data_AF-F4GTP9-F1
#
_entry.id   AF-F4GTP9-F1
#
_cell.length_a   1.000
_cell.length_b   1.000
_cell.length_c   1.000
_cell.angle_alpha   90.00
_cell.angle_beta   90.00
_cell.angle_gamma   90.00
#
_symmetry.space_group_name_H-M   'P 1'
#
loop_
_entity.id
_entity.type
_entity.pdbx_description
1 polymer ?
#
loop_
_entity_poly.entity_id
_entity_poly.type
_entity_poly.pdbx_seq_one_letter_code
_entity_poly.pdbx_strand_id
1 'polypeptide(L)'
;MVLILKDKLSGIITGPGNCTAFPYTDIPTLPPRVSDIELWQFYLRKKFVLREEDFPFLIPVRDCGKSDPKQDFTLFSAEEQLFWHKQISYVISRYKGHRESMMKPTPLQHTSITYNLTGTGARVNVDSIDLSVNKISVENSNVFAQVRDAVAQIPDLSVREEIEQIVNEMERAHGSSDFLQKYQAFVTAAANHITILGPVIPALSGLLG
;
A
#
# COMPACT_ATOMS: atom_id res chain seq x y z
N MET A 1 -12.58 -19.24 -3.30
CA MET A 1 -12.31 -20.05 -2.09
C MET A 1 -11.29 -19.28 -1.27
N VAL A 2 -11.46 -19.17 0.04
CA VAL A 2 -10.45 -18.50 0.90
C VAL A 2 -9.99 -19.46 1.97
N LEU A 3 -8.67 -19.64 2.01
CA LEU A 3 -7.98 -20.45 2.99
C LEU A 3 -7.18 -19.49 3.88
N ILE A 4 -7.55 -19.39 5.16
CA ILE A 4 -6.79 -18.61 6.13
C ILE A 4 -5.78 -19.54 6.78
N LEU A 5 -4.54 -19.50 6.31
CA LEU A 5 -3.43 -20.23 6.90
C LEU A 5 -2.81 -19.36 8.00
N LYS A 6 -3.07 -19.69 9.27
CA LYS A 6 -2.33 -19.10 10.39
C LYS A 6 -1.07 -19.90 10.68
N ASP A 7 -0.06 -19.20 11.19
CA ASP A 7 1.31 -19.66 11.39
C ASP A 7 1.45 -21.02 12.11
N LYS A 8 2.37 -21.85 11.58
CA LYS A 8 2.77 -23.17 12.06
C LYS A 8 3.61 -23.16 13.34
N LEU A 9 4.14 -22.02 13.81
CA LEU A 9 4.84 -21.95 15.10
C LEU A 9 3.95 -22.37 16.29
N SER A 10 2.63 -22.31 16.14
CA SER A 10 1.66 -22.81 17.14
C SER A 10 1.32 -24.30 17.02
N GLY A 11 1.71 -24.98 15.93
CA GLY A 11 1.44 -26.41 15.70
C GLY A 11 -0.02 -26.77 15.39
N ILE A 12 -0.94 -25.81 15.31
CA ILE A 12 -2.38 -26.09 15.13
C ILE A 12 -2.79 -25.82 13.67
N ILE A 13 -3.20 -26.88 12.97
CA ILE A 13 -3.88 -26.76 11.67
C ILE A 13 -5.15 -25.93 11.89
N THR A 14 -5.27 -24.77 11.24
CA THR A 14 -6.39 -23.87 11.49
C THR A 14 -7.52 -24.10 10.50
N GLY A 15 -8.72 -24.36 11.04
CA GLY A 15 -9.98 -24.47 10.31
C GLY A 15 -10.48 -25.92 10.23
N PRO A 16 -11.81 -26.16 10.32
CA PRO A 16 -12.34 -27.44 9.87
C PRO A 16 -11.88 -27.59 8.41
N GLY A 17 -11.40 -28.75 7.98
CA GLY A 17 -10.99 -29.00 6.58
C GLY A 17 -12.12 -28.86 5.54
N ASN A 18 -13.19 -28.16 5.90
CA ASN A 18 -14.37 -27.86 5.13
C ASN A 18 -14.17 -26.50 4.46
N CYS A 19 -14.05 -26.53 3.14
CA CYS A 19 -14.03 -25.31 2.33
C CYS A 19 -15.39 -24.60 2.44
N THR A 20 -15.39 -23.35 2.91
CA THR A 20 -16.57 -22.49 2.87
C THR A 20 -16.46 -21.48 1.72
N ALA A 21 -17.62 -21.08 1.18
CA ALA A 21 -17.68 -19.96 0.26
C ALA A 21 -17.09 -18.70 0.93
N PHE A 22 -16.52 -17.81 0.13
CA PHE A 22 -16.01 -16.56 0.68
C PHE A 22 -17.21 -15.69 1.10
N PRO A 23 -17.34 -15.31 2.38
CA PRO A 23 -18.58 -14.74 2.90
C PRO A 23 -18.78 -13.26 2.56
N TYR A 24 -17.82 -12.65 1.87
CA TYR A 24 -17.79 -11.22 1.61
C TYR A 24 -18.05 -10.93 0.13
N THR A 25 -18.89 -9.92 -0.12
CA THR A 25 -19.28 -9.48 -1.45
C THR A 25 -18.58 -8.18 -1.88
N ASP A 26 -17.93 -7.49 -0.94
CA ASP A 26 -17.23 -6.21 -1.13
C ASP A 26 -15.78 -6.41 -1.61
N ILE A 27 -15.56 -7.47 -2.38
CA ILE A 27 -14.21 -7.91 -2.77
C ILE A 27 -13.72 -7.12 -3.98
N PRO A 28 -12.40 -6.88 -4.10
CA PRO A 28 -11.83 -6.39 -5.34
C PRO A 28 -12.10 -7.38 -6.50
N THR A 29 -11.96 -6.89 -7.73
CA THR A 29 -12.32 -7.63 -8.95
C THR A 29 -11.58 -8.96 -9.05
N LEU A 30 -12.33 -10.00 -9.45
CA LEU A 30 -11.81 -11.31 -9.82
C LEU A 30 -11.90 -11.51 -11.35
N PRO A 31 -10.90 -12.14 -12.00
CA PRO A 31 -9.62 -12.56 -11.44
C PRO A 31 -8.76 -11.36 -11.01
N PRO A 32 -7.90 -11.53 -9.99
CA PRO A 32 -7.10 -10.43 -9.47
C PRO A 32 -6.07 -9.98 -10.52
N ARG A 33 -5.94 -8.66 -10.69
CA ARG A 33 -4.99 -8.07 -11.63
C ARG A 33 -3.72 -7.65 -10.92
N VAL A 34 -2.61 -7.63 -11.65
CA VAL A 34 -1.31 -7.15 -11.13
C VAL A 34 -1.39 -5.70 -10.65
N SER A 35 -2.19 -4.87 -11.33
CA SER A 35 -2.48 -3.48 -10.92
C SER A 35 -3.16 -3.37 -9.56
N ASP A 36 -3.86 -4.42 -9.13
CA ASP A 36 -4.76 -4.36 -7.97
C ASP A 36 -4.12 -4.96 -6.72
N ILE A 37 -2.81 -5.26 -6.76
CA ILE A 37 -2.10 -5.92 -5.65
C ILE A 37 -2.20 -5.11 -4.36
N GLU A 38 -2.01 -3.79 -4.42
CA GLU A 38 -2.13 -2.93 -3.24
C GLU A 38 -3.55 -2.91 -2.70
N LEU A 39 -4.55 -2.84 -3.58
CA LEU A 39 -5.96 -2.88 -3.22
C LEU A 39 -6.31 -4.20 -2.52
N TRP A 40 -5.83 -5.34 -3.04
CA TRP A 40 -6.00 -6.64 -2.42
C TRP A 40 -5.31 -6.73 -1.05
N GLN A 41 -4.09 -6.20 -0.93
CA GLN A 41 -3.35 -6.19 0.34
C GLN A 41 -4.05 -5.33 1.38
N PHE A 42 -4.53 -4.14 1.00
CA PHE A 42 -5.32 -3.27 1.86
C PHE A 42 -6.63 -3.95 2.30
N TYR A 43 -7.38 -4.50 1.34
CA TYR A 43 -8.63 -5.20 1.61
C TYR A 43 -8.43 -6.34 2.60
N LEU A 44 -7.51 -7.27 2.31
CA LEU A 44 -7.28 -8.44 3.16
C LEU A 44 -6.80 -8.05 4.56
N ARG A 45 -5.87 -7.10 4.67
CA ARG A 45 -5.36 -6.65 5.97
C ARG A 45 -6.44 -5.98 6.80
N LYS A 46 -7.22 -5.09 6.20
CA LYS A 46 -8.34 -4.41 6.88
C LYS A 46 -9.44 -5.39 7.27
N LYS A 47 -9.85 -6.25 6.34
CA LYS A 47 -10.99 -7.18 6.53
C LYS A 47 -10.69 -8.26 7.57
N PHE A 48 -9.46 -8.76 7.60
CA PHE A 48 -9.05 -9.83 8.53
C PHE A 48 -8.27 -9.32 9.73
N VAL A 49 -8.13 -8.00 9.90
CA VAL A 49 -7.40 -7.37 11.02
C VAL A 49 -6.00 -7.98 11.15
N LEU A 50 -5.29 -8.06 10.02
CA LEU A 50 -3.96 -8.66 9.95
C LEU A 50 -2.91 -7.69 10.49
N ARG A 51 -1.93 -8.23 11.22
CA ARG A 51 -0.79 -7.49 11.75
C ARG A 51 0.24 -7.21 10.66
N GLU A 52 1.20 -6.34 10.93
CA GLU A 52 2.27 -6.01 9.97
C GLU A 52 3.14 -7.22 9.64
N GLU A 53 3.33 -8.13 10.61
CA GLU A 53 4.04 -9.40 10.43
C GLU A 53 3.24 -10.48 9.68
N ASP A 54 1.92 -10.30 9.51
CA ASP A 54 1.09 -11.29 8.84
C ASP A 54 1.18 -11.14 7.30
N PHE A 55 1.12 -12.27 6.59
CA PHE A 55 1.35 -12.35 5.14
C PHE A 55 0.09 -12.83 4.38
N PRO A 56 -0.76 -11.91 3.91
CA PRO A 56 -1.91 -12.29 3.09
C PRO A 56 -1.48 -12.60 1.65
N PHE A 57 -1.94 -13.75 1.14
CA PHE A 57 -1.74 -14.18 -0.25
C PHE A 57 -3.08 -14.51 -0.90
N LEU A 58 -3.17 -14.23 -2.21
CA LEU A 58 -4.25 -14.76 -3.05
C LEU A 58 -3.64 -15.79 -4.00
N ILE A 59 -4.13 -17.02 -3.92
CA ILE A 59 -3.59 -18.13 -4.70
C ILE A 59 -4.69 -18.63 -5.64
N PRO A 60 -4.49 -18.56 -6.97
CA PRO A 60 -5.33 -19.27 -7.93
C PRO A 60 -5.31 -20.76 -7.60
N VAL A 61 -6.49 -21.38 -7.55
CA VAL A 61 -6.59 -22.82 -7.30
C VAL A 61 -6.42 -23.54 -8.62
N ARG A 62 -5.22 -24.08 -8.86
CA ARG A 62 -4.93 -25.01 -9.95
C ARG A 62 -4.43 -26.30 -9.31
N ASP A 63 -5.01 -27.43 -9.71
CA ASP A 63 -4.68 -28.75 -9.16
C ASP A 63 -4.36 -29.70 -10.32
N CYS A 64 -3.14 -30.22 -10.33
CA CYS A 64 -2.68 -31.20 -11.31
C CYS A 64 -3.13 -32.64 -10.98
N GLY A 65 -3.87 -32.84 -9.88
CA GLY A 65 -4.35 -34.13 -9.40
C GLY A 65 -3.27 -34.97 -8.72
N LYS A 66 -2.08 -34.39 -8.47
CA LYS A 66 -0.96 -35.02 -7.79
C LYS A 66 -0.52 -34.12 -6.65
N SER A 67 0.05 -34.70 -5.59
CA SER A 67 0.69 -33.95 -4.50
C SER A 67 2.03 -33.36 -4.96
N ASP A 68 2.01 -32.48 -5.96
CA ASP A 68 3.19 -31.82 -6.55
C ASP A 68 2.90 -30.33 -6.80
N PRO A 69 3.24 -29.46 -5.83
CA PRO A 69 3.03 -28.02 -5.95
C PRO A 69 3.76 -27.37 -7.14
N LYS A 70 4.83 -27.99 -7.65
CA LYS A 70 5.54 -27.46 -8.82
C LYS A 70 4.71 -27.67 -10.08
N GLN A 71 4.07 -28.83 -10.22
CA GLN A 71 3.15 -29.08 -11.33
C GLN A 71 1.93 -28.16 -11.23
N ASP A 72 1.37 -27.95 -10.04
CA ASP A 72 0.26 -26.99 -9.84
C ASP A 72 0.65 -25.59 -10.30
N PHE A 73 1.86 -25.14 -9.96
CA PHE A 73 2.37 -23.84 -10.38
C PHE A 73 2.51 -23.72 -11.91
N THR A 74 2.89 -24.80 -12.61
CA THR A 74 2.96 -24.78 -14.09
C THR A 74 1.60 -24.61 -14.77
N LEU A 75 0.50 -24.88 -14.06
CA LEU A 75 -0.85 -24.67 -14.57
C LEU A 75 -1.30 -23.20 -14.48
N PHE A 76 -0.51 -22.33 -13.84
CA PHE A 76 -0.82 -20.92 -13.73
C PHE A 76 -0.57 -20.23 -15.08
N SER A 77 -1.49 -19.34 -15.48
CA SER A 77 -1.27 -18.45 -16.62
C SER A 77 -0.08 -17.52 -16.37
N ALA A 78 0.47 -16.91 -17.41
CA ALA A 78 1.55 -15.93 -17.27
C ALA A 78 1.16 -14.74 -16.35
N GLU A 79 -0.11 -14.31 -16.41
CA GLU A 79 -0.65 -13.27 -15.53
C GLU A 79 -0.76 -13.73 -14.08
N GLU A 80 -1.21 -14.96 -13.84
CA GLU A 80 -1.30 -15.55 -12.49
C GLU A 80 0.10 -15.72 -11.87
N GLN A 81 1.08 -16.14 -12.66
CA GLN A 81 2.48 -16.23 -12.22
C GLN A 81 3.04 -14.84 -11.91
N LEU A 82 2.80 -13.84 -12.77
CA LEU A 82 3.26 -12.48 -12.53
C LEU A 82 2.64 -11.88 -11.27
N PHE A 83 1.33 -12.08 -11.08
CA PHE A 83 0.60 -11.68 -9.89
C PHE A 83 1.19 -12.32 -8.63
N TRP A 84 1.43 -13.64 -8.63
CA TRP A 84 2.07 -14.37 -7.54
C TRP A 84 3.43 -13.76 -7.15
N HIS A 85 4.32 -13.53 -8.13
CA HIS A 85 5.64 -12.95 -7.87
C HIS A 85 5.53 -11.54 -7.28
N LYS A 86 4.66 -10.70 -7.84
CA LYS A 86 4.47 -9.32 -7.38
C LYS A 86 3.87 -9.26 -5.98
N GLN A 87 2.95 -10.18 -5.62
CA GLN A 87 2.45 -10.31 -4.25
C GLN A 87 3.58 -10.64 -3.26
N ILE A 88 4.44 -11.62 -3.59
CA ILE A 88 5.60 -11.97 -2.75
C ILE A 88 6.50 -10.75 -2.57
N SER A 89 6.86 -10.06 -3.66
CA SER A 89 7.70 -8.87 -3.60
C SER A 89 7.09 -7.77 -2.73
N TYR A 90 5.79 -7.50 -2.88
CA TYR A 90 5.09 -6.50 -2.07
C TYR A 90 5.16 -6.83 -0.57
N VAL A 91 4.83 -8.07 -0.21
CA VAL A 91 4.81 -8.53 1.18
C VAL A 91 6.21 -8.48 1.80
N ILE A 92 7.25 -8.91 1.06
CA ILE A 92 8.63 -8.84 1.51
C ILE A 92 9.07 -7.39 1.71
N SER A 93 8.79 -6.49 0.76
CA SER A 93 9.15 -5.08 0.85
C SER A 93 8.51 -4.41 2.06
N ARG A 94 7.23 -4.69 2.31
CA ARG A 94 6.50 -4.19 3.48
C ARG A 94 7.14 -4.68 4.79
N TYR A 95 7.43 -5.98 4.88
CA TYR A 95 8.06 -6.56 6.05
C TYR A 95 9.45 -5.99 6.33
N LYS A 96 10.26 -5.78 5.27
CA LYS A 96 11.57 -5.12 5.39
C LYS A 96 11.43 -3.70 5.93
N GLY A 97 10.54 -2.89 5.36
CA GLY A 97 10.30 -1.52 5.84
C GLY A 97 9.82 -1.48 7.29
N HIS A 98 8.94 -2.40 7.68
CA HIS A 98 8.49 -2.54 9.06
C HIS A 98 9.65 -2.89 10.00
N ARG A 99 10.48 -3.87 9.65
CA ARG A 99 11.68 -4.24 10.43
C ARG A 99 12.67 -3.09 10.56
N GLU A 100 12.94 -2.38 9.47
CA GLU A 100 13.85 -1.22 9.50
C GLU A 100 13.32 -0.10 10.40
N SER A 101 12.01 0.14 10.41
CA SER A 101 11.39 1.11 11.31
C SER A 101 11.52 0.73 12.79
N MET A 102 11.41 -0.56 13.11
CA MET A 102 11.60 -1.10 14.46
C MET A 102 13.06 -1.03 14.92
N MET A 103 14.04 -1.03 13.99
CA MET A 103 15.47 -1.01 14.30
C MET A 103 16.07 0.40 14.39
N LYS A 104 15.33 1.44 13.97
CA LYS A 104 15.78 2.83 14.15
C LYS A 104 15.55 3.28 15.60
N PRO A 105 16.57 3.77 16.31
CA PRO A 105 16.37 4.34 17.64
C PRO A 105 15.41 5.52 17.57
N THR A 106 14.48 5.61 18.51
CA THR A 106 13.59 6.76 18.67
C THR A 106 14.46 8.03 18.79
N PRO A 107 14.28 9.07 17.94
CA PRO A 107 15.07 10.28 18.06
C PRO A 107 14.85 10.91 19.45
N LEU A 108 15.95 11.15 20.18
CA LEU A 108 15.91 11.89 21.44
C LEU A 108 15.40 13.31 21.17
N GLN A 109 14.17 13.62 21.57
CA GLN A 109 13.67 14.98 21.60
C GLN A 109 14.41 15.76 22.71
N HIS A 110 15.30 16.68 22.34
CA HIS A 110 15.69 17.77 23.23
C HIS A 110 14.62 18.87 23.13
N THR A 111 13.71 18.96 24.08
CA THR A 111 12.76 20.08 24.18
C THR A 111 13.14 20.98 25.35
N SER A 112 13.96 21.99 25.07
CA SER A 112 14.03 23.21 25.88
C SER A 112 13.39 24.32 25.05
N ILE A 113 12.13 24.65 25.33
CA ILE A 113 11.45 25.79 24.71
C ILE A 113 11.21 26.84 25.79
N THR A 114 11.92 27.97 25.68
CA THR A 114 11.77 29.12 26.58
C THR A 114 10.74 30.08 25.98
N TYR A 115 9.62 30.31 26.68
CA TYR A 115 8.61 31.29 26.29
C TYR A 115 8.72 32.56 27.13
N ASN A 116 9.02 33.70 26.49
CA ASN A 116 8.89 35.02 27.10
C ASN A 116 7.53 35.60 26.71
N LEU A 117 6.62 35.74 27.67
CA LEU A 117 5.30 36.32 27.47
C LEU A 117 5.18 37.63 28.28
N THR A 118 4.87 38.73 27.59
CA THR A 118 4.50 40.01 28.22
C THR A 118 3.12 40.44 27.73
N GLY A 119 2.21 40.73 28.67
CA GLY A 119 0.84 41.17 28.40
C GLY A 119 -0.16 40.70 29.44
N THR A 120 -1.11 41.57 29.81
CA THR A 120 -2.13 41.30 30.82
C THR A 120 -3.15 40.29 30.29
N GLY A 121 -3.10 39.06 30.80
CA GLY A 121 -4.02 37.96 30.41
C GLY A 121 -3.36 36.72 29.82
N ALA A 122 -2.02 36.63 29.81
CA ALA A 122 -1.33 35.41 29.38
C ALA A 122 -1.63 34.23 30.33
N ARG A 123 -2.34 33.20 29.84
CA ARG A 123 -2.48 31.90 30.49
C ARG A 123 -1.76 30.85 29.65
N VAL A 124 -0.92 30.05 30.29
CA VAL A 124 -0.23 28.91 29.68
C VAL A 124 -0.83 27.65 30.27
N ASN A 125 -1.36 26.75 29.43
CA ASN A 125 -1.64 25.38 29.81
C ASN A 125 -0.38 24.56 29.53
N VAL A 126 0.33 24.17 30.59
CA VAL A 126 1.37 23.15 30.55
C VAL A 126 0.76 21.88 31.16
N ASP A 127 1.07 20.72 30.58
CA ASP A 127 0.45 19.40 30.80
C ASP A 127 -0.74 19.04 29.89
N SER A 128 -0.65 19.37 28.60
CA SER A 128 -1.40 18.59 27.60
C SER A 128 -0.71 17.24 27.43
N ILE A 129 -1.37 16.15 27.82
CA ILE A 129 -0.97 14.80 27.40
C ILE A 129 -1.10 14.81 25.88
N ASP A 130 0.05 14.74 25.22
CA ASP A 130 0.12 14.79 23.78
C ASP A 130 -0.38 13.46 23.20
N LEU A 131 -1.68 13.40 22.91
CA LEU A 131 -2.28 12.42 22.00
C LEU A 131 -2.17 12.90 20.55
N SER A 132 -1.11 13.64 20.19
CA SER A 132 -0.83 13.89 18.79
C SER A 132 -0.46 12.58 18.11
N VAL A 133 -1.45 11.99 17.44
CA VAL A 133 -1.17 11.31 16.20
C VAL A 133 -0.55 12.39 15.34
N ASN A 134 0.73 12.23 15.01
CA ASN A 134 1.40 13.06 14.04
C ASN A 134 0.75 12.75 12.68
N LYS A 135 -0.45 13.31 12.44
CA LYS A 135 -0.92 13.57 11.10
C LYS A 135 0.04 14.62 10.59
N ILE A 136 1.13 14.16 9.98
CA ILE A 136 1.71 14.90 8.88
C ILE A 136 0.52 15.05 7.93
N SER A 137 -0.18 16.18 8.01
CA SER A 137 -0.90 16.72 6.87
C SER A 137 0.20 16.88 5.84
N VAL A 138 0.44 15.82 5.07
CA VAL A 138 1.12 15.97 3.80
C VAL A 138 0.17 16.88 3.06
N GLU A 139 0.48 18.17 3.03
CA GLU A 139 -0.26 19.08 2.17
C GLU A 139 -0.32 18.39 0.80
N ASN A 140 -1.51 18.26 0.23
CA ASN A 140 -1.69 17.51 -1.02
C ASN A 140 -0.72 18.02 -2.10
N SER A 141 -0.36 19.31 -2.05
CA SER A 141 0.67 19.95 -2.87
C SER A 141 2.04 19.26 -2.80
N ASN A 142 2.44 18.73 -1.65
CA ASN A 142 3.71 18.06 -1.41
C ASN A 142 3.72 16.64 -2.02
N VAL A 143 2.59 15.92 -2.03
CA VAL A 143 2.49 14.62 -2.73
C VAL A 143 2.65 14.80 -4.23
N PHE A 144 1.91 15.74 -4.84
CA PHE A 144 2.00 15.96 -6.29
C PHE A 144 3.34 16.58 -6.72
N ALA A 145 3.99 17.38 -5.86
CA ALA A 145 5.36 17.85 -6.11
C ALA A 145 6.35 16.68 -6.18
N GLN A 146 6.31 15.75 -5.22
CA GLN A 146 7.19 14.57 -5.23
C GLN A 146 6.93 13.67 -6.45
N VAL A 147 5.68 13.57 -6.90
CA VAL A 147 5.32 12.82 -8.11
C VAL A 147 5.92 13.48 -9.35
N ARG A 148 5.83 14.82 -9.48
CA ARG A 148 6.46 15.56 -10.57
C ARG A 148 7.98 15.41 -10.58
N ASP A 149 8.61 15.45 -9.41
CA ASP A 149 10.05 15.22 -9.28
C ASP A 149 10.46 13.83 -9.76
N ALA A 150 9.64 12.81 -9.48
CA ALA A 150 9.85 11.45 -9.95
C ALA A 150 9.63 11.32 -11.48
N VAL A 151 8.60 11.98 -12.03
CA VAL A 151 8.33 12.03 -13.48
C VAL A 151 9.48 12.70 -14.24
N ALA A 152 10.10 13.75 -13.67
CA ALA A 152 11.24 14.43 -14.27
C ALA A 152 12.47 13.52 -14.46
N GLN A 153 12.57 12.39 -13.73
CA GLN A 153 13.63 11.40 -13.87
C GLN A 153 13.41 10.43 -15.04
N ILE A 154 12.26 10.46 -15.72
CA ILE A 154 11.96 9.59 -16.87
C ILE A 154 12.78 10.04 -18.09
N PRO A 155 13.65 9.19 -18.67
CA PRO A 155 14.55 9.60 -19.75
C PRO A 155 13.84 9.97 -21.07
N ASP A 156 12.69 9.35 -21.34
CA ASP A 156 11.89 9.59 -22.55
C ASP A 156 11.04 10.84 -22.39
N LEU A 157 11.28 11.84 -23.25
CA LEU A 157 10.60 13.13 -23.21
C LEU A 157 9.11 13.02 -23.54
N SER A 158 8.74 12.19 -24.52
CA SER A 158 7.35 12.02 -24.94
C SER A 158 6.52 11.37 -23.84
N VAL A 159 7.09 10.37 -23.18
CA VAL A 159 6.42 9.66 -22.08
C VAL A 159 6.38 10.53 -20.81
N ARG A 160 7.41 11.33 -20.57
CA ARG A 160 7.44 12.31 -19.49
C ARG A 160 6.30 13.31 -19.62
N GLU A 161 6.12 13.91 -20.80
CA GLU A 161 5.06 14.88 -21.07
C GLU A 161 3.66 14.27 -20.90
N GLU A 162 3.46 13.03 -21.38
CA GLU A 162 2.21 12.29 -21.21
C GLU A 162 1.88 12.06 -19.72
N ILE A 163 2.84 11.55 -18.95
CA ILE A 163 2.63 11.26 -17.54
C ILE A 163 2.46 12.56 -16.74
N GLU A 164 3.18 13.62 -17.08
CA GLU A 164 3.04 14.94 -16.44
C GLU A 164 1.64 15.54 -16.65
N GLN A 165 1.06 15.38 -17.85
CA GLN A 165 -0.33 15.77 -18.11
C GLN A 165 -1.30 14.99 -17.23
N ILE A 166 -1.12 13.68 -17.10
CA ILE A 166 -1.98 12.84 -16.26
C ILE A 166 -1.86 13.23 -14.78
N VAL A 167 -0.66 13.58 -14.30
CA VAL A 167 -0.43 14.06 -12.93
C VAL A 167 -1.15 15.39 -12.69
N ASN A 168 -1.12 16.32 -13.65
CA ASN A 168 -1.84 17.59 -13.56
C ASN A 168 -3.36 17.40 -13.54
N GLU A 169 -3.89 16.47 -14.34
CA GLU A 169 -5.31 16.13 -14.32
C GLU A 169 -5.72 15.46 -13.00
N MET A 170 -4.86 14.60 -12.46
CA MET A 170 -5.06 13.92 -11.18
C MET A 170 -5.07 14.90 -10.00
N GLU A 171 -4.16 15.87 -9.98
CA GLU A 171 -4.16 16.94 -8.96
C GLU A 171 -5.42 17.81 -9.04
N ARG A 172 -5.90 18.13 -10.25
CA ARG A 172 -7.15 18.88 -10.45
C ARG A 172 -8.40 18.10 -10.05
N ALA A 173 -8.38 16.78 -10.24
CA ALA A 173 -9.48 15.89 -9.84
C ALA A 173 -9.45 15.53 -8.35
N HIS A 174 -8.42 15.95 -7.60
CA HIS A 174 -8.30 15.64 -6.18
C HIS A 174 -9.48 16.20 -5.38
N GLY A 175 -10.13 15.33 -4.59
CA GLY A 175 -11.33 15.66 -3.83
C GLY A 175 -12.65 15.54 -4.63
N SER A 176 -12.61 15.11 -5.88
CA SER A 176 -13.79 14.75 -6.68
C SER A 176 -13.94 13.23 -6.82
N SER A 177 -15.10 12.78 -7.31
CA SER A 177 -15.37 11.37 -7.66
C SER A 177 -14.46 10.84 -8.77
N ASP A 178 -13.84 11.74 -9.54
CA ASP A 178 -13.07 11.39 -10.74
C ASP A 178 -11.61 11.12 -10.40
N PHE A 179 -11.19 11.39 -9.15
CA PHE A 179 -9.82 11.17 -8.69
C PHE A 179 -9.37 9.71 -8.87
N LEU A 180 -10.25 8.75 -8.56
CA LEU A 180 -9.97 7.32 -8.72
C LEU A 180 -9.68 6.96 -10.19
N GLN A 181 -10.44 7.53 -11.12
CA GLN A 181 -10.25 7.29 -12.55
C GLN A 181 -8.91 7.88 -13.04
N LYS A 182 -8.55 9.07 -12.57
CA LYS A 182 -7.27 9.72 -12.91
C LYS A 182 -6.07 9.02 -12.29
N TYR A 183 -6.21 8.51 -11.07
CA TYR A 183 -5.21 7.67 -10.42
C TYR A 183 -4.96 6.35 -11.20
N GLN A 184 -6.03 5.69 -11.67
CA GLN A 184 -5.90 4.49 -12.50
C GLN A 184 -5.20 4.76 -13.84
N ALA A 185 -5.50 5.90 -14.47
CA ALA A 185 -4.81 6.34 -15.67
C ALA A 185 -3.31 6.59 -15.41
N PHE A 186 -2.98 7.24 -14.28
CA PHE A 186 -1.59 7.44 -13.86
C PHE A 186 -0.86 6.12 -13.66
N VAL A 187 -1.41 5.17 -12.90
CA VAL A 187 -0.77 3.87 -12.64
C VAL A 187 -0.56 3.08 -13.93
N THR A 188 -1.48 3.20 -14.89
CA THR A 188 -1.38 2.53 -16.19
C THR A 188 -0.26 3.13 -17.05
N ALA A 189 -0.19 4.46 -17.15
CA ALA A 189 0.89 5.16 -17.86
C ALA A 189 2.26 4.97 -17.17
N ALA A 190 2.26 4.90 -15.83
CA ALA A 190 3.43 4.67 -15.00
C ALA A 190 3.94 3.22 -15.01
N ALA A 191 3.19 2.26 -15.56
CA ALA A 191 3.51 0.83 -15.47
C ALA A 191 4.90 0.49 -16.04
N ASN A 192 5.29 1.13 -17.13
CA ASN A 192 6.60 0.95 -17.77
C ASN A 192 7.74 1.69 -17.04
N HIS A 193 7.40 2.59 -16.13
CA HIS A 193 8.34 3.44 -15.37
C HIS A 193 8.22 3.23 -13.86
N ILE A 194 7.69 2.07 -13.44
CA ILE A 194 7.40 1.74 -12.04
C ILE A 194 8.64 1.72 -11.15
N THR A 195 9.82 1.53 -11.72
CA THR A 195 11.10 1.59 -10.98
C THR A 195 11.44 3.01 -10.52
N ILE A 196 10.97 4.02 -11.26
CA ILE A 196 11.17 5.44 -10.98
C ILE A 196 9.99 5.98 -10.16
N LEU A 197 8.77 5.61 -10.56
CA LEU A 197 7.53 6.14 -9.97
C LEU A 197 7.02 5.30 -8.78
N GLY A 198 7.54 4.10 -8.56
CA GLY A 198 7.12 3.20 -7.48
C GLY A 198 7.14 3.81 -6.07
N PRO A 199 8.17 4.59 -5.69
CA PRO A 199 8.23 5.21 -4.36
C PRO A 199 7.10 6.22 -4.07
N VAL A 200 6.49 6.83 -5.09
CA VAL A 200 5.47 7.88 -4.92
C VAL A 200 4.03 7.36 -4.98
N ILE A 201 3.84 6.12 -5.45
CA ILE A 201 2.52 5.48 -5.57
C ILE A 201 1.80 5.31 -4.21
N PRO A 202 2.46 4.90 -3.12
CA PRO A 202 1.81 4.76 -1.81
C PRO A 202 1.30 6.09 -1.23
N ALA A 203 1.98 7.20 -1.52
CA ALA A 203 1.55 8.52 -1.08
C ALA A 203 0.30 8.98 -1.85
N LEU A 204 0.26 8.70 -3.16
CA LEU A 204 -0.90 8.98 -4.01
C LEU A 204 -2.12 8.12 -3.65
N SER A 205 -1.92 6.84 -3.30
CA SER A 205 -3.03 5.98 -2.86
C SER A 205 -3.60 6.41 -1.51
N GLY A 206 -2.80 7.04 -0.65
CA GLY A 206 -3.27 7.69 0.58
C GLY A 206 -4.25 8.85 0.34
N LEU A 207 -4.29 9.42 -0.86
CA LEU A 207 -5.24 10.47 -1.26
C LEU A 207 -6.59 9.91 -1.75
N LEU A 208 -6.72 8.59 -1.90
CA LEU A 208 -7.95 7.93 -2.38
C LEU A 208 -9.08 7.85 -1.32
N GLY A 209 -8.86 8.42 -0.13
CA GLY A 209 -9.86 8.75 0.90
C GLY A 209 -11.04 7.80 1.08
#